data_AF-A0A1W9SF73-F1
#
_entry.id   AF-A0A1W9SF73-F1
#
_cell.length_a   1.000
_cell.length_b   1.000
_cell.length_c   1.000
_cell.angle_alpha   90.00
_cell.angle_beta   90.00
_cell.angle_gamma   90.00
#
_symmetry.space_group_name_H-M   'P 1'
#
loop_
_entity.id
_entity.type
_entity.pdbx_description
1 polymer ?
#
loop_
_entity_poly.entity_id
_entity_poly.type
_entity_poly.pdbx_seq_one_letter_code
_entity_poly.pdbx_strand_id
1 'polypeptide(L)'
;GIAWVPGYTDTYEDMQGKIYQNSLIFASDLDLTIAPVGWSWYRVIRENPQIELFHSDMSHASLKGSYLAACVFYATLFQEELSSTYYNSIPSSQAQYFQAIASSVVLDSLSLWRIVPTSVKKFKTTKPSEFELFQNYPNPFNSSTTIKFHLPKPANIELKIFDINGELITTIINSVHYSPGDHYIRWNGRDAQKIEVSSGFYICRLESNNTSLTKKLLFLK
;
A
#
# COMPACT_ATOMS: atom_id res chain seq x y z
N GLY A 1 4.00 -14.23 -18.43
CA GLY A 1 5.28 -14.90 -18.68
C GLY A 1 5.75 -14.51 -20.05
N ILE A 2 6.92 -13.89 -20.16
CA ILE A 2 7.45 -13.49 -21.47
C ILE A 2 8.25 -14.70 -21.96
N ALA A 3 7.74 -15.39 -22.98
CA ALA A 3 8.39 -16.55 -23.56
C ALA A 3 9.66 -16.10 -24.32
N TRP A 4 10.76 -16.83 -24.10
CA TRP A 4 12.04 -16.60 -24.78
C TRP A 4 11.87 -16.78 -26.31
N VAL A 5 12.45 -15.84 -27.08
CA VAL A 5 12.45 -15.86 -28.55
C VAL A 5 13.88 -16.15 -29.04
N PRO A 6 14.09 -17.05 -30.03
CA PRO A 6 15.42 -17.38 -30.52
C PRO A 6 16.17 -16.15 -31.04
N GLY A 7 17.37 -15.88 -30.50
CA GLY A 7 18.25 -14.76 -30.88
C GLY A 7 18.48 -13.69 -29.80
N TYR A 8 17.77 -13.76 -28.67
CA TYR A 8 18.01 -12.88 -27.53
C TYR A 8 19.18 -13.39 -26.65
N THR A 9 20.13 -12.51 -26.34
CA THR A 9 21.31 -12.75 -25.46
C THR A 9 21.08 -12.30 -24.01
N ASP A 10 19.84 -12.03 -23.63
CA ASP A 10 19.53 -11.53 -22.28
C ASP A 10 20.01 -12.54 -21.22
N THR A 11 20.88 -12.08 -20.32
CA THR A 11 21.29 -12.89 -19.17
C THR A 11 20.14 -13.03 -18.17
N TYR A 12 20.30 -13.89 -17.17
CA TYR A 12 19.35 -13.97 -16.06
C TYR A 12 19.20 -12.61 -15.38
N GLU A 13 20.29 -11.86 -15.21
CA GLU A 13 20.29 -10.49 -14.70
C GLU A 13 19.50 -9.53 -15.60
N ASP A 14 19.63 -9.62 -16.93
CA ASP A 14 18.89 -8.78 -17.87
C ASP A 14 17.38 -9.06 -17.80
N MET A 15 17.00 -10.34 -17.72
CA MET A 15 15.61 -10.76 -17.55
C MET A 15 15.02 -10.24 -16.23
N GLN A 16 15.77 -10.39 -15.13
CA GLN A 16 15.34 -9.87 -13.83
C GLN A 16 15.24 -8.34 -13.83
N GLY A 17 16.17 -7.65 -14.50
CA GLY A 17 16.12 -6.21 -14.71
C GLY A 17 14.85 -5.77 -15.44
N LYS A 18 14.47 -6.47 -16.51
CA LYS A 18 13.24 -6.16 -17.28
C LYS A 18 11.96 -6.42 -16.48
N ILE A 19 11.88 -7.56 -15.79
CA ILE A 19 10.74 -7.88 -14.91
C ILE A 19 10.61 -6.81 -13.82
N TYR A 20 11.74 -6.42 -13.23
CA TYR A 20 11.81 -5.41 -12.19
C TYR A 20 11.35 -4.03 -12.67
N GLN A 21 11.93 -3.52 -13.76
CA GLN A 21 11.56 -2.21 -14.32
C GLN A 21 10.09 -2.16 -14.70
N ASN A 22 9.57 -3.20 -15.33
CA ASN A 22 8.16 -3.30 -15.65
C ASN A 22 7.29 -3.33 -14.39
N SER A 23 7.72 -4.04 -13.34
CA SER A 23 6.96 -4.11 -12.08
C SER A 23 6.92 -2.75 -11.37
N LEU A 24 8.02 -1.98 -11.39
CA LEU A 24 8.05 -0.61 -10.87
C LEU A 24 7.13 0.33 -11.67
N ILE A 25 7.15 0.23 -12.99
CA ILE A 25 6.29 1.04 -13.88
C ILE A 25 4.82 0.72 -13.61
N PHE A 26 4.43 -0.56 -13.62
CA PHE A 26 3.04 -0.97 -13.35
C PHE A 26 2.59 -0.59 -11.93
N ALA A 27 3.44 -0.81 -10.93
CA ALA A 27 3.14 -0.38 -9.57
C ALA A 27 3.02 1.14 -9.48
N SER A 28 3.75 1.88 -10.32
CA SER A 28 3.62 3.32 -10.40
C SER A 28 2.32 3.80 -11.01
N ASP A 29 1.95 3.21 -12.14
CA ASP A 29 0.73 3.58 -12.85
C ASP A 29 -0.53 3.21 -12.06
N LEU A 30 -0.46 2.15 -11.26
CA LEU A 30 -1.58 1.62 -10.47
C LEU A 30 -1.56 2.05 -8.99
N ASP A 31 -0.57 2.85 -8.60
CA ASP A 31 -0.33 3.27 -7.20
C ASP A 31 -0.29 2.10 -6.20
N LEU A 32 0.47 1.06 -6.54
CA LEU A 32 0.64 -0.15 -5.74
C LEU A 32 1.96 -0.14 -4.97
N THR A 33 1.93 -0.75 -3.79
CA THR A 33 3.12 -1.11 -3.03
C THR A 33 3.72 -2.40 -3.58
N ILE A 34 5.04 -2.51 -3.59
CA ILE A 34 5.77 -3.72 -3.99
C ILE A 34 6.34 -4.43 -2.77
N ALA A 35 6.07 -5.73 -2.65
CA ALA A 35 6.83 -6.60 -1.76
C ALA A 35 8.02 -7.21 -2.52
N PRO A 36 9.28 -6.89 -2.18
CA PRO A 36 10.46 -7.25 -2.97
C PRO A 36 10.93 -8.70 -2.76
N VAL A 37 10.04 -9.68 -2.89
CA VAL A 37 10.35 -11.11 -2.64
C VAL A 37 11.46 -11.61 -3.57
N GLY A 38 11.38 -11.27 -4.86
CA GLY A 38 12.39 -11.67 -5.85
C GLY A 38 13.78 -11.13 -5.53
N TRP A 39 13.89 -9.91 -5.01
CA TRP A 39 15.18 -9.31 -4.63
C TRP A 39 15.80 -10.00 -3.41
N SER A 40 14.97 -10.36 -2.42
CA SER A 40 15.43 -11.14 -1.28
C SER A 40 15.92 -12.53 -1.69
N TRP A 41 15.21 -13.19 -2.61
CA TRP A 41 15.64 -14.48 -3.16
C TRP A 41 16.94 -14.38 -3.95
N TYR A 42 17.05 -13.38 -4.84
CA TYR A 42 18.26 -13.13 -5.61
C TYR A 42 19.47 -12.91 -4.70
N ARG A 43 19.32 -12.12 -3.63
CA ARG A 43 20.37 -11.90 -2.65
C ARG A 43 20.81 -13.19 -1.96
N VAL A 44 19.87 -14.02 -1.53
CA VAL A 44 20.18 -15.32 -0.91
C VAL A 44 20.88 -16.27 -1.87
N ILE A 45 20.41 -16.38 -3.11
CA ILE A 45 21.03 -17.26 -4.12
C ILE A 45 22.47 -16.83 -4.40
N ARG A 46 22.73 -15.52 -4.47
CA ARG A 46 24.07 -14.98 -4.72
C ARG A 46 25.01 -15.13 -3.53
N GLU A 47 24.53 -14.86 -2.31
CA GLU A 47 25.35 -14.94 -1.10
C GLU A 47 25.55 -16.39 -0.62
N ASN A 48 24.56 -17.26 -0.82
CA ASN A 48 24.53 -18.63 -0.33
C ASN A 48 23.84 -19.58 -1.33
N PRO A 49 24.50 -19.94 -2.46
CA PRO A 49 23.90 -20.73 -3.55
C PRO A 49 23.49 -22.14 -3.15
N GLN A 50 24.00 -22.66 -2.01
CA GLN A 50 23.64 -23.96 -1.47
C GLN A 50 22.24 -23.97 -0.81
N ILE A 51 21.63 -22.81 -0.61
CA ILE A 51 20.28 -22.69 -0.03
C ILE A 51 19.24 -22.82 -1.15
N GLU A 52 18.57 -23.97 -1.19
CA GLU A 52 17.47 -24.21 -2.14
C GLU A 52 16.18 -23.48 -1.70
N LEU A 53 15.83 -22.42 -2.43
CA LEU A 53 14.60 -21.64 -2.23
C LEU A 53 13.42 -22.16 -3.06
N PHE A 54 13.66 -23.06 -3.99
CA PHE A 54 12.65 -23.67 -4.85
C PHE A 54 12.73 -25.19 -4.76
N HIS A 55 11.61 -25.85 -5.08
CA HIS A 55 11.58 -27.28 -5.31
C HIS A 55 12.40 -27.63 -6.56
N SER A 56 12.70 -28.92 -6.75
CA SER A 56 13.43 -29.42 -7.93
C SER A 56 12.74 -29.14 -9.27
N ASP A 57 11.47 -28.72 -9.25
CA ASP A 57 10.72 -28.25 -10.41
C ASP A 57 11.09 -26.82 -10.86
N MET A 58 12.02 -26.17 -10.16
CA MET A 58 12.53 -24.81 -10.43
C MET A 58 11.44 -23.73 -10.47
N SER A 59 10.25 -24.02 -9.95
CA SER A 59 9.06 -23.18 -10.10
C SER A 59 8.35 -22.91 -8.77
N HIS A 60 8.19 -23.92 -7.93
CA HIS A 60 7.51 -23.76 -6.65
C HIS A 60 8.49 -23.40 -5.53
N ALA A 61 8.07 -22.49 -4.64
CA ALA A 61 8.86 -22.14 -3.47
C ALA A 61 9.00 -23.32 -2.51
N SER A 62 10.24 -23.61 -2.10
CA SER A 62 10.51 -24.56 -1.01
C SER A 62 9.98 -24.01 0.32
N LEU A 63 10.06 -24.80 1.39
CA LEU A 63 9.75 -24.33 2.75
C LEU A 63 10.57 -23.08 3.11
N LYS A 64 11.86 -23.05 2.73
CA LYS A 64 12.78 -21.93 2.96
C LYS A 64 12.40 -20.71 2.11
N GLY A 65 12.10 -20.92 0.83
CA GLY A 65 11.63 -19.87 -0.08
C GLY A 65 10.32 -19.24 0.38
N SER A 66 9.36 -20.06 0.80
CA SER A 66 8.07 -19.62 1.33
C SER A 66 8.23 -18.84 2.64
N TYR A 67 9.12 -19.31 3.54
CA TYR A 67 9.44 -18.60 4.77
C TYR A 67 10.06 -17.22 4.51
N LEU A 68 11.04 -17.14 3.61
CA LEU A 68 11.65 -15.88 3.22
C LEU A 68 10.62 -14.92 2.59
N ALA A 69 9.74 -15.43 1.72
CA ALA A 69 8.66 -14.63 1.14
C ALA A 69 7.72 -14.09 2.23
N ALA A 70 7.33 -14.91 3.20
CA ALA A 70 6.52 -14.48 4.34
C ALA A 70 7.21 -13.39 5.17
N CYS A 71 8.53 -13.49 5.41
CA CYS A 71 9.30 -12.45 6.09
C CYS A 71 9.29 -11.12 5.31
N VAL A 72 9.42 -11.18 3.99
CA VAL A 72 9.35 -9.99 3.12
C VAL A 72 7.97 -9.35 3.17
N PHE A 73 6.89 -10.14 3.10
CA PHE A 73 5.54 -9.62 3.25
C PHE A 73 5.33 -8.98 4.61
N TYR A 74 5.82 -9.61 5.69
CA TYR A 74 5.77 -9.03 7.03
C TYR A 74 6.47 -7.67 7.07
N ALA A 75 7.73 -7.60 6.65
CA ALA A 75 8.47 -6.33 6.63
C ALA A 75 7.81 -5.28 5.73
N THR A 76 7.18 -5.69 4.62
CA THR A 76 6.48 -4.77 3.71
C THR A 76 5.20 -4.20 4.34
N LEU A 77 4.42 -5.05 5.02
CA LEU A 77 3.14 -4.68 5.62
C LEU A 77 3.31 -3.91 6.93
N PHE A 78 4.23 -4.35 7.79
CA PHE A 78 4.41 -3.81 9.13
C PHE A 78 5.57 -2.82 9.23
N GLN A 79 6.50 -2.82 8.27
CA GLN A 79 7.65 -1.91 8.24
C GLN A 79 8.56 -2.05 9.45
N GLU A 80 8.68 -3.28 9.94
CA GLU A 80 9.44 -3.64 11.12
C GLU A 80 10.28 -4.89 10.86
N GLU A 81 11.31 -5.07 11.70
CA GLU A 81 12.11 -6.29 11.70
C GLU A 81 11.34 -7.43 12.35
N LEU A 82 11.32 -8.59 11.69
CA LEU A 82 10.65 -9.77 12.26
C LEU A 82 11.55 -10.41 13.32
N SER A 83 11.13 -10.39 14.59
CA SER A 83 11.83 -11.06 15.71
C SER A 83 11.11 -12.33 16.19
N SER A 84 10.59 -13.14 15.27
CA SER A 84 9.85 -14.37 15.62
C SER A 84 10.80 -15.48 16.08
N THR A 85 10.37 -16.25 17.09
CA THR A 85 11.05 -17.48 17.55
C THR A 85 10.48 -18.76 16.92
N TYR A 86 9.45 -18.64 16.08
CA TYR A 86 8.84 -19.76 15.37
C TYR A 86 9.37 -19.85 13.93
N TYR A 87 10.00 -20.98 13.60
CA TYR A 87 10.75 -21.17 12.35
C TYR A 87 10.22 -22.28 11.44
N ASN A 88 9.07 -22.89 11.76
CA ASN A 88 8.43 -23.95 10.97
C ASN A 88 9.42 -25.02 10.44
N SER A 89 10.18 -25.66 11.34
CA SER A 89 11.20 -26.68 11.03
C SER A 89 12.45 -26.22 10.25
N ILE A 90 12.62 -24.92 10.03
CA ILE A 90 13.88 -24.34 9.52
C ILE A 90 14.86 -24.14 10.69
N PRO A 91 16.17 -24.43 10.53
CA PRO A 91 17.17 -24.12 11.55
C PRO A 91 17.14 -22.64 11.94
N SER A 92 17.23 -22.35 13.23
CA SER A 92 17.11 -20.97 13.76
C SER A 92 18.10 -20.00 13.15
N SER A 93 19.35 -20.41 12.92
CA SER A 93 20.38 -19.61 12.27
C SER A 93 20.01 -19.22 10.84
N GLN A 94 19.43 -20.16 10.08
CA GLN A 94 18.99 -19.92 8.72
C GLN A 94 17.71 -19.07 8.67
N ALA A 95 16.79 -19.26 9.60
CA ALA A 95 15.60 -18.43 9.72
C ALA A 95 15.93 -16.98 10.10
N GLN A 96 16.84 -16.76 11.06
CA GLN A 96 17.34 -15.43 11.42
C GLN A 96 18.03 -14.73 10.25
N TYR A 97 18.82 -15.48 9.47
CA TYR A 97 19.40 -14.98 8.24
C TYR A 97 18.33 -14.51 7.24
N PHE A 98 17.27 -15.30 7.02
CA PHE A 98 16.17 -14.89 6.14
C PHE A 98 15.40 -13.68 6.65
N GLN A 99 15.16 -13.58 7.97
CA GLN A 99 14.55 -12.41 8.59
C GLN A 99 15.40 -11.15 8.34
N ALA A 100 16.71 -11.22 8.57
CA ALA A 100 17.63 -10.11 8.36
C ALA A 100 17.72 -9.68 6.87
N ILE A 101 17.75 -10.64 5.94
CA ILE A 101 17.73 -10.34 4.50
C ILE A 101 16.42 -9.65 4.13
N ALA A 102 15.27 -10.20 4.54
CA ALA A 102 13.97 -9.62 4.24
C ALA A 102 13.85 -8.19 4.77
N SER A 103 14.24 -7.97 6.03
CA SER A 103 14.19 -6.65 6.66
C SER A 103 15.11 -5.65 5.98
N SER A 104 16.38 -5.98 5.73
CA SER A 104 17.29 -5.05 5.03
C SER A 104 16.82 -4.72 3.61
N VAL A 105 16.41 -5.72 2.83
CA VAL A 105 15.93 -5.49 1.45
C VAL A 105 14.72 -4.56 1.42
N VAL A 106 13.80 -4.70 2.36
CA VAL A 106 12.57 -3.88 2.42
C VAL A 106 12.84 -2.51 3.06
N LEU A 107 13.36 -2.49 4.28
CA LEU A 107 13.42 -1.30 5.13
C LEU A 107 14.49 -0.30 4.69
N ASP A 108 15.59 -0.76 4.08
CA ASP A 108 16.64 0.14 3.57
C ASP A 108 16.21 0.88 2.28
N SER A 109 15.08 0.50 1.69
CA SER A 109 14.66 0.98 0.37
C SER A 109 13.15 1.20 0.24
N LEU A 110 12.47 1.62 1.31
CA LEU A 110 11.01 1.84 1.34
C LEU A 110 10.48 2.65 0.15
N SER A 111 11.17 3.75 -0.21
CA SER A 111 10.79 4.60 -1.34
C SER A 111 10.87 3.89 -2.69
N LEU A 112 11.86 3.01 -2.87
CA LEU A 112 12.02 2.21 -4.08
C LEU A 112 10.84 1.24 -4.26
N TRP A 113 10.36 0.70 -3.15
CA TRP A 113 9.25 -0.26 -3.11
C TRP A 113 7.88 0.41 -3.08
N ARG A 114 7.83 1.75 -3.16
CA ARG A 114 6.61 2.55 -2.97
C ARG A 114 5.90 2.23 -1.66
N ILE A 115 6.65 1.77 -0.66
CA ILE A 115 6.14 1.55 0.68
C ILE A 115 6.11 2.93 1.32
N VAL A 116 4.91 3.50 1.36
CA VAL A 116 4.67 4.72 2.13
C VAL A 116 4.92 4.37 3.59
N PRO A 117 5.84 5.06 4.29
CA PRO A 117 6.08 4.81 5.70
C PRO A 117 4.75 4.82 6.45
N THR A 118 4.29 3.67 6.94
CA THR A 118 3.16 3.62 7.84
C THR A 118 3.68 4.35 9.06
N SER A 119 3.08 5.48 9.38
CA SER A 119 3.39 6.15 10.63
C SER A 119 2.84 5.31 11.78
N VAL A 120 3.43 4.14 12.05
CA VAL A 120 3.50 3.63 13.39
C VAL A 120 4.50 4.53 14.09
N LYS A 121 3.97 5.62 14.64
CA LYS A 121 4.55 6.20 15.84
C LYS A 121 4.86 5.01 16.77
N LYS A 122 6.14 4.66 16.94
CA LYS A 122 6.65 4.47 18.31
C LYS A 122 6.02 5.63 19.08
N PHE A 123 5.30 5.35 20.17
CA PHE A 123 4.78 6.39 21.05
C PHE A 123 5.94 7.21 21.61
N LYS A 124 6.44 8.15 20.80
CA LYS A 124 6.86 9.46 21.25
C LYS A 124 5.57 10.28 21.29
N THR A 125 5.02 10.33 22.48
CA THR A 125 4.29 11.51 22.94
C THR A 125 5.00 12.76 22.41
N THR A 126 4.21 13.72 21.89
CA THR A 126 4.61 15.07 21.39
C THR A 126 4.75 15.27 19.87
N LYS A 127 3.68 14.99 19.12
CA LYS A 127 3.33 15.86 17.97
C LYS A 127 1.82 16.08 17.96
N PRO A 128 1.31 17.32 17.92
CA PRO A 128 -0.13 17.58 17.89
C PRO A 128 -0.75 16.84 16.71
N SER A 129 -1.91 16.23 16.95
CA SER A 129 -2.67 15.50 15.94
C SER A 129 -3.01 16.44 14.78
N GLU A 130 -2.60 16.13 13.56
CA GLU A 130 -2.72 17.06 12.42
C GLU A 130 -4.13 16.99 11.79
N PHE A 131 -4.54 18.03 11.05
CA PHE A 131 -5.80 18.00 10.29
C PHE A 131 -5.63 17.04 9.12
N GLU A 132 -6.45 15.99 9.05
CA GLU A 132 -6.23 14.87 8.14
C GLU A 132 -7.53 14.35 7.53
N LEU A 133 -7.48 14.00 6.24
CA LEU A 133 -8.52 13.29 5.50
C LEU A 133 -7.96 11.92 5.09
N PHE A 134 -8.57 10.85 5.58
CA PHE A 134 -8.14 9.48 5.29
C PHE A 134 -8.76 8.97 3.99
N GLN A 135 -8.17 7.91 3.43
CA GLN A 135 -8.78 7.21 2.31
C GLN A 135 -10.13 6.63 2.72
N ASN A 136 -11.14 6.76 1.86
CA ASN A 136 -12.46 6.17 2.11
C ASN A 136 -12.37 4.63 2.15
N TYR A 137 -13.17 3.98 2.99
CA TYR A 137 -13.24 2.52 3.05
C TYR A 137 -14.70 2.04 3.00
N PRO A 138 -15.03 1.07 2.11
CA PRO A 138 -14.15 0.46 1.11
C PRO A 138 -13.81 1.43 -0.05
N ASN A 139 -12.70 1.19 -0.74
CA ASN A 139 -12.33 1.80 -2.02
C ASN A 139 -11.56 0.77 -2.88
N PRO A 140 -12.08 0.31 -4.03
CA PRO A 140 -13.35 0.69 -4.65
C PRO A 140 -14.58 0.34 -3.78
N PHE A 141 -15.72 1.00 -4.01
CA PHE A 141 -16.98 0.71 -3.32
C PHE A 141 -18.15 0.50 -4.30
N ASN A 142 -19.13 -0.33 -3.95
CA ASN A 142 -20.26 -0.69 -4.83
C ASN A 142 -21.67 -0.26 -4.34
N SER A 143 -21.74 0.58 -3.31
CA SER A 143 -23.03 1.07 -2.76
C SER A 143 -22.84 2.24 -1.79
N SER A 144 -21.88 2.11 -0.88
CA SER A 144 -21.50 3.19 0.02
C SER A 144 -20.08 3.03 0.52
N THR A 145 -19.51 4.13 0.99
CA THR A 145 -18.18 4.18 1.58
C THR A 145 -18.18 5.10 2.79
N THR A 146 -17.25 4.88 3.70
CA THR A 146 -17.04 5.73 4.88
C THR A 146 -15.82 6.60 4.65
N ILE A 147 -16.01 7.90 4.75
CA ILE A 147 -14.99 8.94 4.70
C ILE A 147 -14.62 9.29 6.14
N LYS A 148 -13.36 9.06 6.51
CA LYS A 148 -12.83 9.40 7.84
C LYS A 148 -12.01 10.68 7.76
N PHE A 149 -12.14 11.56 8.74
CA PHE A 149 -11.24 12.70 8.94
C PHE A 149 -10.92 12.96 10.42
N HIS A 150 -9.78 13.60 10.69
CA HIS A 150 -9.33 13.97 12.03
C HIS A 150 -9.24 15.49 12.20
N LEU A 151 -9.70 15.97 13.36
CA LEU A 151 -9.61 17.37 13.76
C LEU A 151 -8.69 17.59 14.99
N PRO A 152 -7.58 18.36 14.87
CA PRO A 152 -6.76 18.77 16.01
C PRO A 152 -7.50 19.64 17.03
N LYS A 153 -8.41 20.47 16.50
CA LYS A 153 -9.07 21.58 17.20
C LYS A 153 -10.48 21.74 16.64
N PRO A 154 -11.41 22.37 17.38
CA PRO A 154 -12.75 22.59 16.88
C PRO A 154 -12.72 23.46 15.61
N ALA A 155 -13.49 23.10 14.59
CA ALA A 155 -13.53 23.84 13.34
C ALA A 155 -14.84 23.63 12.59
N ASN A 156 -15.16 24.56 11.68
CA ASN A 156 -16.23 24.38 10.72
C ASN A 156 -15.69 23.54 9.55
N ILE A 157 -16.48 22.56 9.14
CA ILE A 157 -16.12 21.58 8.13
C ILE A 157 -17.09 21.66 6.96
N GLU A 158 -16.52 21.61 5.76
CA GLU A 158 -17.24 21.34 4.53
C GLU A 158 -16.69 20.05 3.91
N LEU A 159 -17.59 19.17 3.48
CA LEU A 159 -17.24 17.91 2.83
C LEU A 159 -18.03 17.82 1.52
N LYS A 160 -17.32 17.87 0.41
CA LYS A 160 -17.89 17.92 -0.94
C LYS A 160 -17.36 16.76 -1.78
N ILE A 161 -18.19 16.28 -2.69
CA ILE A 161 -17.81 15.29 -3.71
C ILE A 161 -17.89 15.95 -5.08
N PHE A 162 -16.86 15.75 -5.88
CA PHE A 162 -16.75 16.22 -7.25
C PHE A 162 -16.52 15.05 -8.20
N ASP A 163 -16.84 15.22 -9.47
CA ASP A 163 -16.44 14.29 -10.53
C ASP A 163 -14.96 14.51 -10.93
N ILE A 164 -14.49 13.77 -11.94
CA ILE A 164 -13.11 13.94 -12.47
C ILE A 164 -12.87 15.27 -13.18
N ASN A 165 -13.93 15.93 -13.65
CA ASN A 165 -13.85 17.22 -14.34
C ASN A 165 -13.86 18.39 -13.35
N GLY A 166 -14.09 18.11 -12.06
CA GLY A 166 -14.19 19.11 -11.00
C GLY A 166 -15.60 19.67 -10.81
N GLU A 167 -16.63 19.08 -11.43
CA GLU A 167 -18.02 19.45 -11.23
C GLU A 167 -18.50 18.95 -9.87
N LEU A 168 -19.22 19.81 -9.13
CA LEU A 168 -19.75 19.47 -7.81
C LEU A 168 -20.92 18.49 -7.95
N ILE A 169 -20.74 17.29 -7.40
CA ILE A 169 -21.76 16.23 -7.37
C ILE A 169 -22.68 16.39 -6.16
N THR A 170 -22.11 16.60 -4.97
CA THR A 170 -22.89 16.79 -3.75
C THR A 170 -22.07 17.42 -2.63
N THR A 171 -22.75 18.11 -1.72
CA THR A 171 -22.20 18.59 -0.45
C THR A 171 -22.76 17.73 0.66
N ILE A 172 -21.90 16.94 1.31
CA ILE A 172 -22.29 16.04 2.40
C ILE A 172 -22.34 16.78 3.75
N ILE A 173 -21.37 17.65 3.99
CA ILE A 173 -21.33 18.55 5.15
C ILE A 173 -21.23 19.98 4.64
N ASN A 174 -22.11 20.85 5.11
CA ASN A 174 -22.13 22.27 4.73
C ASN A 174 -21.84 23.17 5.93
N SER A 175 -20.56 23.54 6.09
CA SER A 175 -20.03 24.47 7.10
C SER A 175 -20.47 24.14 8.53
N VAL A 176 -20.46 22.87 8.91
CA VAL A 176 -20.92 22.40 10.23
C VAL A 176 -19.76 22.42 11.22
N HIS A 177 -20.03 22.85 12.46
CA HIS A 177 -19.04 22.87 13.54
C HIS A 177 -18.81 21.47 14.13
N TYR A 178 -17.55 21.03 14.18
CA TYR A 178 -17.15 19.76 14.77
C TYR A 178 -16.13 19.96 15.90
N SER A 179 -16.23 19.12 16.93
CA SER A 179 -15.24 19.03 18.02
C SER A 179 -13.96 18.32 17.55
N PRO A 180 -12.83 18.45 18.27
CA PRO A 180 -11.62 17.69 18.00
C PRO A 180 -11.87 16.18 18.04
N GLY A 181 -11.09 15.41 17.27
CA GLY A 181 -11.17 13.95 17.22
C GLY A 181 -11.46 13.40 15.83
N ASP A 182 -11.72 12.09 15.79
CA ASP A 182 -12.02 11.34 14.58
C ASP A 182 -13.51 11.40 14.25
N HIS A 183 -13.83 11.67 12.98
CA HIS A 183 -15.19 11.74 12.47
C HIS A 183 -15.36 10.81 11.26
N TYR A 184 -16.56 10.25 11.11
CA TYR A 184 -16.87 9.23 10.11
C TYR A 184 -18.16 9.60 9.38
N ILE A 185 -18.08 9.80 8.07
CA ILE A 185 -19.18 10.25 7.24
C ILE A 185 -19.43 9.23 6.13
N ARG A 186 -20.67 8.79 5.99
CA ARG A 186 -21.06 7.82 4.95
C ARG A 186 -21.49 8.56 3.69
N TRP A 187 -20.95 8.17 2.54
CA TRP A 187 -21.46 8.54 1.23
C TRP A 187 -22.01 7.29 0.53
N ASN A 188 -23.16 7.42 -0.12
CA ASN A 188 -23.90 6.33 -0.76
C ASN A 188 -23.88 6.38 -2.30
N GLY A 189 -22.90 7.08 -2.89
CA GLY A 189 -22.80 7.20 -4.34
C GLY A 189 -23.96 7.98 -4.97
N ARG A 190 -24.53 8.96 -4.26
CA ARG A 190 -25.63 9.79 -4.76
C ARG A 190 -25.25 11.26 -4.84
N ASP A 191 -25.83 11.94 -5.81
CA ASP A 191 -25.74 13.39 -6.01
C ASP A 191 -26.68 14.17 -5.07
N ALA A 192 -26.73 15.50 -5.24
CA ALA A 192 -27.60 16.38 -4.47
C ALA A 192 -29.11 16.09 -4.67
N GLN A 193 -29.51 15.52 -5.81
CA GLN A 193 -30.88 15.14 -6.15
C GLN A 193 -31.23 13.72 -5.67
N LYS A 194 -30.32 13.06 -4.94
CA LYS A 194 -30.42 11.67 -4.47
C LYS A 194 -30.45 10.64 -5.61
N ILE A 195 -29.96 11.02 -6.79
CA ILE A 195 -29.81 10.13 -7.93
C ILE A 195 -28.44 9.45 -7.82
N GLU A 196 -28.37 8.17 -8.17
CA GLU A 196 -27.11 7.44 -8.18
C GLU A 196 -26.18 7.96 -9.27
N VAL A 197 -24.92 8.17 -8.91
CA VAL A 197 -23.89 8.63 -9.84
C VAL A 197 -23.36 7.46 -10.68
N SER A 198 -22.68 7.75 -11.79
CA SER A 198 -22.12 6.70 -12.65
C SER A 198 -20.90 6.02 -12.02
N SER A 199 -20.58 4.79 -12.39
CA SER A 199 -19.29 4.18 -12.00
C SER A 199 -18.13 5.02 -12.53
N GLY A 200 -17.10 5.20 -11.72
CA GLY A 200 -15.97 6.04 -12.09
C GLY A 200 -15.25 6.64 -10.89
N PHE A 201 -14.31 7.52 -11.21
CA PHE A 201 -13.55 8.24 -10.21
C PHE A 201 -14.28 9.50 -9.75
N TYR A 202 -14.16 9.78 -8.45
CA TYR A 202 -14.67 10.98 -7.81
C TYR A 202 -13.58 11.59 -6.94
N ILE A 203 -13.73 12.86 -6.59
CA ILE A 203 -12.83 13.58 -5.69
C ILE A 203 -13.63 14.01 -4.47
N CYS A 204 -13.25 13.52 -3.30
CA CYS A 204 -13.74 14.01 -2.02
C CYS A 204 -12.82 15.12 -1.55
N ARG A 205 -13.40 16.26 -1.17
CA ARG A 205 -12.70 17.41 -0.63
C ARG A 205 -13.22 17.75 0.75
N LEU A 206 -12.33 17.80 1.72
CA LEU A 206 -12.57 18.27 3.07
C LEU A 206 -11.96 19.66 3.21
N GLU A 207 -12.77 20.65 3.58
CA GLU A 207 -12.37 22.04 3.73
C GLU A 207 -12.61 22.50 5.18
N SER A 208 -11.65 23.24 5.71
CA SER A 208 -11.79 23.93 7.00
C SER A 208 -11.01 25.23 7.01
N ASN A 209 -11.73 26.36 7.06
CA ASN A 209 -11.21 27.73 7.05
C ASN A 209 -10.14 28.01 5.96
N ASN A 210 -8.88 27.63 6.21
CA ASN A 210 -7.72 27.90 5.35
C ASN A 210 -7.05 26.62 4.79
N THR A 211 -7.54 25.43 5.11
CA THR A 211 -6.95 24.16 4.68
C THR A 211 -7.96 23.35 3.89
N SER A 212 -7.51 22.77 2.78
CA SER A 212 -8.28 21.85 1.95
C SER A 212 -7.48 20.57 1.73
N LEU A 213 -8.12 19.42 1.92
CA LEU A 213 -7.55 18.10 1.68
C LEU A 213 -8.44 17.35 0.70
N THR A 214 -7.83 16.57 -0.20
CA THR A 214 -8.55 15.80 -1.21
C THR A 214 -8.18 14.32 -1.22
N LYS A 215 -9.15 13.45 -1.51
CA LYS A 215 -8.94 12.02 -1.77
C LYS A 215 -9.74 11.57 -2.99
N LYS A 216 -9.15 10.68 -3.79
CA LYS A 216 -9.79 10.06 -4.95
C LYS A 216 -10.62 8.86 -4.47
N LEU A 217 -11.87 8.75 -4.92
CA LEU A 217 -12.73 7.60 -4.69
C LEU A 217 -13.00 6.89 -6.01
N LEU A 218 -13.16 5.57 -5.99
CA LEU A 218 -13.57 4.77 -7.13
C LEU A 218 -14.89 4.08 -6.80
N PHE A 219 -15.96 4.50 -7.48
CA PHE A 219 -17.28 3.90 -7.37
C PHE A 219 -17.47 2.85 -8.48
N LEU A 220 -17.92 1.66 -8.12
CA LEU A 220 -18.27 0.57 -9.02
C LEU A 220 -19.78 0.30 -8.92
N LYS A 221 -20.41 -0.07 -10.02
CA LYS A 221 -21.81 -0.53 -10.04
C LYS A 221 -21.85 -2.02 -10.27
#